data_AF-A0A850KGB7-F1
#
_entry.id   AF-A0A850KGB7-F1
#
_cell.length_a   1.000
_cell.length_b   1.000
_cell.length_c   1.000
_cell.angle_alpha   90.00
_cell.angle_beta   90.00
_cell.angle_gamma   90.00
#
_symmetry.space_group_name_H-M   'P 1'
#
loop_
_entity.id
_entity.type
_entity.pdbx_description
1 polymer ?
#
loop_
_entity_poly.entity_id
_entity_poly.type
_entity_poly.pdbx_seq_one_letter_code
_entity_poly.pdbx_strand_id
1 'polypeptide(L)'
;MHKWLLLIAFMTLSMPAHAHKVIASAWLDGNDIEGEVGFSDGEMAKDGTLVEVFDDQDNKLGETKVTMDGLFRFTPTKPVAHHFKTNLGAGHVASVIVSRDELPENLQNPKQAETASTPQKVASSTPSVQSPDLKRMIAKVVRQEVQPLRKEIASYKEKNDLQSILGGIGYILGLTGIVFYIAARRKENKNT
;
A
#
# COMPACT_ATOMS: atom_id res chain seq x y z
N MET A 1 -34.97 32.67 13.21
CA MET A 1 -34.36 31.83 14.26
C MET A 1 -34.47 30.34 13.93
N HIS A 2 -35.67 29.79 13.73
CA HIS A 2 -35.87 28.37 13.36
C HIS A 2 -35.13 27.91 12.09
N LYS A 3 -35.02 28.75 11.05
CA LYS A 3 -34.30 28.40 9.80
C LYS A 3 -32.79 28.20 9.98
N TRP A 4 -32.15 28.95 10.88
CA TRP A 4 -30.72 28.81 11.19
C TRP A 4 -30.46 27.63 12.12
N LEU A 5 -31.39 27.34 13.05
CA LEU A 5 -31.32 26.17 13.90
C LEU A 5 -31.39 24.86 13.08
N LEU A 6 -32.25 24.84 12.06
CA LEU A 6 -32.43 23.69 11.17
C LEU A 6 -31.21 23.48 10.24
N LEU A 7 -30.56 24.56 9.79
CA LEU A 7 -29.32 24.49 9.02
C LEU A 7 -28.14 23.98 9.85
N ILE A 8 -28.02 24.43 11.11
CA ILE A 8 -26.98 23.96 12.05
C ILE A 8 -27.20 22.48 12.39
N ALA A 9 -28.44 22.07 12.63
CA ALA A 9 -28.78 20.66 12.88
C ALA A 9 -28.49 19.75 11.67
N PHE A 10 -28.64 20.26 10.44
CA PHE A 10 -28.30 19.51 9.22
C PHE A 10 -26.79 19.36 9.02
N MET A 11 -25.97 20.37 9.37
CA MET A 11 -24.51 20.26 9.30
C MET A 11 -23.89 19.32 10.35
N THR A 12 -24.57 19.07 11.46
CA THR A 12 -24.12 18.10 12.48
C THR A 12 -24.46 16.64 12.13
N LEU A 13 -25.20 16.41 11.04
CA LEU A 13 -25.61 15.07 10.59
C LEU A 13 -24.59 14.42 9.65
N SER A 14 -23.30 14.77 9.76
CA SER A 14 -22.23 14.03 9.09
C SER A 14 -22.03 12.70 9.78
N MET A 15 -22.61 11.64 9.22
CA MET A 15 -22.30 10.28 9.62
C MET A 15 -20.81 9.99 9.35
N PRO A 16 -20.12 9.24 10.23
CA PRO A 16 -18.77 8.78 9.95
C PRO A 16 -18.80 7.90 8.70
N ALA A 17 -18.06 8.31 7.67
CA ALA A 17 -17.79 7.45 6.53
C ALA A 17 -16.77 6.39 6.97
N HIS A 18 -17.21 5.16 7.17
CA HIS A 18 -16.31 4.01 7.33
C HIS A 18 -15.63 3.72 6.00
N ALA A 19 -14.52 4.42 5.73
CA ALA A 19 -13.63 4.14 4.62
C ALA A 19 -12.55 3.16 5.10
N HIS A 20 -12.80 1.86 4.98
CA HIS A 20 -11.79 0.85 5.28
C HIS A 20 -10.64 1.01 4.28
N LYS A 21 -9.42 1.17 4.78
CA LYS A 21 -8.28 1.39 3.91
C LYS A 21 -7.85 0.08 3.28
N VAL A 22 -7.81 0.05 1.96
CA VAL A 22 -7.29 -1.11 1.21
C VAL A 22 -5.78 -1.21 1.42
N ILE A 23 -5.29 -2.42 1.66
CA ILE A 23 -3.88 -2.77 1.73
C ILE A 23 -3.61 -3.83 0.68
N ALA A 24 -2.56 -3.61 -0.10
CA ALA A 24 -2.00 -4.62 -0.98
C ALA A 24 -0.48 -4.63 -0.86
N SER A 25 0.11 -5.82 -0.98
CA SER A 25 1.55 -5.97 -1.09
C SER A 25 1.87 -7.11 -2.06
N ALA A 26 3.02 -7.03 -2.74
CA ALA A 26 3.44 -8.03 -3.73
C ALA A 26 4.95 -8.19 -3.69
N TRP A 27 5.44 -9.37 -4.07
CA TRP A 27 6.83 -9.75 -3.95
C TRP A 27 7.21 -10.96 -4.79
N LEU A 28 8.50 -11.18 -5.00
CA LEU A 28 8.96 -12.45 -5.54
C LEU A 28 8.96 -13.58 -4.53
N ASP A 29 8.40 -14.71 -4.95
CA ASP A 29 8.63 -16.04 -4.42
C ASP A 29 9.14 -16.96 -5.54
N GLY A 30 10.44 -17.26 -5.52
CA GLY A 30 11.08 -18.03 -6.58
C GLY A 30 11.06 -17.30 -7.93
N ASN A 31 10.31 -17.84 -8.90
CA ASN A 31 10.11 -17.26 -10.23
C ASN A 31 8.75 -16.55 -10.38
N ASP A 32 7.92 -16.62 -9.34
CA ASP A 32 6.57 -16.08 -9.35
C ASP A 32 6.51 -14.82 -8.50
N ILE A 33 5.57 -13.94 -8.84
CA ILE A 33 5.14 -12.85 -7.98
C ILE A 33 3.98 -13.38 -7.16
N GLU A 34 4.13 -13.35 -5.85
CA GLU A 34 3.05 -13.57 -4.89
C GLU A 34 2.65 -12.23 -4.28
N GLY A 35 1.37 -12.03 -4.02
CA GLY A 35 0.92 -10.85 -3.32
C GLY A 35 -0.30 -11.14 -2.47
N GLU A 36 -0.65 -10.17 -1.65
CA GLU A 36 -1.80 -10.18 -0.76
C GLU A 36 -2.63 -8.93 -0.99
N VAL A 37 -3.94 -9.03 -0.74
CA VAL A 37 -4.86 -7.90 -0.80
C VAL A 37 -5.98 -8.06 0.22
N GLY A 38 -6.28 -6.99 0.94
CA GLY A 38 -7.30 -6.93 1.97
C GLY A 38 -7.52 -5.54 2.52
N PHE A 39 -8.10 -5.45 3.70
CA PHE A 39 -8.45 -4.24 4.42
C PHE A 39 -7.60 -4.07 5.68
N SER A 40 -7.49 -2.83 6.17
CA SER A 40 -6.69 -2.45 7.34
C SER A 40 -7.17 -3.03 8.66
N ASP A 41 -8.44 -3.38 8.76
CA ASP A 41 -9.05 -4.10 9.89
C ASP A 41 -8.70 -5.60 9.90
N GLY A 42 -8.16 -6.09 8.79
CA GLY A 42 -7.70 -7.44 8.60
C GLY A 42 -8.64 -8.39 7.88
N GLU A 43 -9.76 -7.91 7.37
CA GLU A 43 -10.57 -8.65 6.40
C GLU A 43 -9.78 -8.80 5.08
N MET A 44 -9.65 -10.03 4.58
CA MET A 44 -8.98 -10.30 3.31
C MET A 44 -9.93 -10.14 2.12
N ALA A 45 -9.39 -9.86 0.94
CA ALA A 45 -10.20 -9.87 -0.27
C ALA A 45 -10.83 -11.24 -0.52
N LYS A 46 -12.03 -11.24 -1.09
CA LYS A 46 -12.80 -12.48 -1.30
C LYS A 46 -12.10 -13.42 -2.28
N ASP A 47 -12.23 -14.72 -2.05
CA ASP A 47 -11.80 -15.74 -2.98
C ASP A 47 -12.40 -15.50 -4.37
N GLY A 48 -11.57 -15.65 -5.41
CA GLY A 48 -11.93 -15.41 -6.79
C GLY A 48 -11.92 -13.93 -7.23
N THR A 49 -11.59 -12.99 -6.34
CA THR A 49 -11.47 -11.57 -6.71
C THR A 49 -10.42 -11.39 -7.81
N LEU A 50 -10.75 -10.65 -8.87
CA LEU A 50 -9.88 -10.45 -10.03
C LEU A 50 -8.73 -9.50 -9.69
N VAL A 51 -7.51 -9.92 -10.01
CA VAL A 51 -6.30 -9.09 -9.99
C VAL A 51 -5.83 -8.92 -11.43
N GLU A 52 -5.85 -7.69 -11.92
CA GLU A 52 -5.36 -7.36 -13.25
C GLU A 52 -3.91 -6.87 -13.17
N VAL A 53 -3.10 -7.24 -14.16
CA VAL A 53 -1.68 -6.92 -14.21
C VAL A 53 -1.39 -6.07 -15.44
N PHE A 54 -0.79 -4.90 -15.23
CA PHE A 54 -0.45 -3.94 -16.27
C PHE A 54 1.05 -3.60 -16.28
N ASP A 55 1.53 -2.98 -17.34
CA ASP A 55 2.84 -2.30 -17.37
C ASP A 55 2.71 -0.79 -17.07
N ASP A 56 3.84 -0.08 -17.10
CA ASP A 56 3.92 1.37 -16.89
C ASP A 56 3.11 2.20 -17.90
N GLN A 57 2.74 1.61 -19.04
CA GLN A 57 1.96 2.24 -20.10
C GLN A 57 0.49 1.81 -20.06
N ASP A 58 0.04 1.19 -18.97
CA ASP A 58 -1.31 0.63 -18.79
C ASP A 58 -1.68 -0.46 -19.81
N ASN A 59 -0.70 -1.12 -20.46
CA ASN A 59 -0.99 -2.29 -21.28
C ASN A 59 -1.21 -3.50 -20.38
N LYS A 60 -2.27 -4.28 -20.64
CA LYS A 60 -2.57 -5.49 -19.87
C LYS A 60 -1.51 -6.58 -20.16
N LEU A 61 -0.83 -7.01 -19.11
CA LEU A 61 0.16 -8.10 -19.12
C LEU A 61 -0.48 -9.44 -18.79
N GLY A 62 -1.58 -9.44 -18.03
CA GLY A 62 -2.32 -10.64 -17.67
C GLY A 62 -3.30 -10.39 -16.54
N GLU A 63 -3.76 -11.47 -15.94
CA GLU A 63 -4.66 -11.45 -14.79
C GLU A 63 -4.46 -12.70 -13.93
N THR A 64 -4.83 -12.60 -12.66
CA THR A 64 -4.88 -13.71 -11.71
C THR A 64 -6.06 -13.50 -10.76
N LYS A 65 -6.29 -14.45 -9.84
CA LYS A 65 -7.36 -14.38 -8.85
C LYS A 65 -6.81 -14.53 -7.45
N VAL A 66 -7.45 -13.82 -6.53
CA VAL A 66 -7.22 -13.97 -5.10
C VAL A 66 -7.74 -15.34 -4.64
N THR A 67 -7.02 -16.01 -3.76
CA THR A 67 -7.37 -17.27 -3.11
C THR A 67 -8.06 -17.01 -1.76
N MET A 68 -8.52 -18.06 -1.09
CA MET A 68 -9.19 -17.97 0.23
C MET A 68 -8.38 -17.24 1.31
N ASP A 69 -7.05 -17.22 1.21
CA ASP A 69 -6.17 -16.58 2.19
C ASP A 69 -5.91 -15.09 1.89
N GLY A 70 -6.59 -14.50 0.89
CA GLY A 70 -6.32 -13.13 0.43
C GLY A 70 -5.07 -13.00 -0.44
N LEU A 71 -4.48 -14.12 -0.84
CA LEU A 71 -3.25 -14.17 -1.63
C LEU A 71 -3.54 -14.29 -3.12
N PHE A 72 -2.64 -13.82 -3.98
CA PHE A 72 -2.66 -14.06 -5.40
C PHE A 72 -1.27 -14.43 -5.90
N ARG A 73 -1.20 -15.11 -7.04
CA ARG A 73 0.07 -15.51 -7.66
C ARG A 73 0.08 -15.23 -9.15
N PHE A 74 1.20 -14.73 -9.67
CA PHE A 74 1.39 -14.36 -11.07
C PHE A 74 2.81 -14.67 -11.52
N THR A 75 2.98 -15.39 -12.64
CA THR A 75 4.31 -15.65 -13.21
C THR A 75 4.65 -14.56 -14.23
N PRO A 76 5.62 -13.66 -13.95
CA PRO A 76 6.03 -12.63 -14.90
C PRO A 76 6.63 -13.26 -16.16
N THR A 77 6.26 -12.72 -17.32
CA THR A 77 6.77 -13.18 -18.63
C THR A 77 7.55 -12.10 -19.38
N LYS A 78 7.40 -10.83 -18.99
CA LYS A 78 8.08 -9.68 -19.59
C LYS A 78 9.00 -9.01 -18.57
N PRO A 79 10.15 -8.47 -18.98
CA PRO A 79 11.06 -7.77 -18.09
C PRO A 79 10.68 -6.29 -17.93
N VAL A 80 9.47 -6.04 -17.43
CA VAL A 80 8.89 -4.70 -17.21
C VAL A 80 8.34 -4.59 -15.79
N ALA A 81 8.04 -3.40 -15.31
CA ALA A 81 7.31 -3.26 -14.05
C ALA A 81 5.91 -3.89 -14.17
N HIS A 82 5.45 -4.53 -13.10
CA HIS A 82 4.13 -5.15 -13.04
C HIS A 82 3.24 -4.40 -12.06
N HIS A 83 2.21 -3.76 -12.57
CA HIS A 83 1.22 -2.99 -11.83
C HIS A 83 0.00 -3.88 -11.59
N PHE A 84 -0.13 -4.37 -10.36
CA PHE A 84 -1.30 -5.13 -9.94
C PHE A 84 -2.40 -4.16 -9.52
N LYS A 85 -3.60 -4.37 -10.05
CA LYS A 85 -4.81 -3.59 -9.72
C LYS A 85 -5.94 -4.55 -9.38
N THR A 86 -6.62 -4.27 -8.27
CA THR A 86 -7.71 -5.11 -7.76
C THR A 86 -8.86 -4.24 -7.30
N ASN A 87 -10.08 -4.53 -7.76
CA ASN A 87 -11.29 -3.83 -7.33
C ASN A 87 -12.03 -4.67 -6.28
N LEU A 88 -12.11 -4.17 -5.04
CA LEU A 88 -12.81 -4.78 -3.91
C LEU A 88 -14.26 -4.29 -3.76
N GLY A 89 -14.72 -3.43 -4.68
CA GLY A 89 -16.07 -2.86 -4.70
C GLY A 89 -16.21 -1.54 -3.92
N ALA A 90 -17.32 -0.82 -4.14
CA ALA A 90 -17.63 0.45 -3.47
C ALA A 90 -16.52 1.52 -3.53
N GLY A 91 -15.69 1.51 -4.59
CA GLY A 91 -14.57 2.43 -4.77
C GLY A 91 -13.26 2.00 -4.11
N HIS A 92 -13.21 0.83 -3.47
CA HIS A 92 -12.00 0.26 -2.88
C HIS A 92 -11.16 -0.40 -3.98
N VAL A 93 -10.16 0.32 -4.48
CA VAL A 93 -9.21 -0.19 -5.47
C VAL A 93 -7.84 -0.32 -4.81
N ALA A 94 -7.30 -1.54 -4.83
CA ALA A 94 -5.93 -1.82 -4.43
C ALA A 94 -5.00 -1.66 -5.63
N SER A 95 -3.83 -1.08 -5.41
CA SER A 95 -2.75 -1.12 -6.41
C SER A 95 -1.40 -1.35 -5.74
N VAL A 96 -0.59 -2.21 -6.34
CA VAL A 96 0.79 -2.48 -5.93
C VAL A 96 1.66 -2.68 -7.16
N ILE A 97 2.91 -2.21 -7.09
CA ILE A 97 3.88 -2.27 -8.17
C ILE A 97 5.01 -3.21 -7.74
N VAL A 98 5.38 -4.13 -8.62
CA VAL A 98 6.64 -4.87 -8.55
C VAL A 98 7.56 -4.32 -9.63
N SER A 99 8.67 -3.72 -9.21
CA SER A 99 9.62 -3.06 -10.11
C SER A 99 10.32 -4.09 -11.02
N ARG A 100 10.77 -3.66 -12.20
CA ARG A 100 11.57 -4.52 -13.10
C ARG A 100 12.81 -5.10 -12.40
N ASP A 101 13.47 -4.30 -11.58
CA ASP A 101 14.71 -4.67 -10.86
C ASP A 101 14.46 -5.69 -9.73
N GLU A 102 13.20 -5.91 -9.38
CA GLU A 102 12.79 -6.92 -8.42
C GLU A 102 12.42 -8.25 -9.11
N LEU A 103 12.41 -8.35 -10.44
CA LEU A 103 12.02 -9.58 -11.16
C LEU A 103 13.10 -10.67 -11.12
N PRO A 104 12.78 -11.93 -11.49
CA PRO A 104 13.79 -12.98 -11.61
C PRO A 104 14.94 -12.59 -12.57
N GLU A 105 16.18 -12.89 -12.19
CA GLU A 105 17.39 -12.51 -12.96
C GLU A 105 17.33 -12.96 -14.44
N ASN A 106 16.73 -14.13 -14.71
CA ASN A 106 16.58 -14.66 -16.07
C ASN A 106 15.69 -13.78 -16.96
N LEU A 107 14.75 -13.03 -16.37
CA LEU A 107 13.95 -12.04 -17.08
C LEU A 107 14.71 -10.72 -17.19
N GLN A 108 15.40 -10.30 -16.14
CA GLN A 108 16.18 -9.05 -16.15
C GLN A 108 17.29 -9.08 -17.22
N ASN A 109 17.99 -10.21 -17.33
CA ASN A 109 19.14 -10.42 -18.20
C ASN A 109 19.02 -11.74 -18.99
N PRO A 110 18.28 -11.76 -20.12
CA PRO A 110 18.08 -12.97 -20.94
C PRO A 110 19.37 -13.59 -21.50
N LYS A 111 20.48 -12.84 -21.52
CA LYS A 111 21.77 -13.23 -22.12
C LYS A 111 22.64 -14.12 -21.22
N GLN A 112 22.26 -14.34 -19.97
CA GLN A 112 23.07 -15.08 -18.99
C GLN A 112 22.57 -16.51 -18.71
N ALA A 113 21.46 -16.92 -19.33
CA ALA A 113 20.91 -18.28 -19.21
C ALA A 113 21.63 -19.33 -20.08
N GLU A 114 22.52 -18.92 -21.00
CA GLU A 114 23.11 -19.81 -22.01
C GLU A 114 24.57 -20.22 -21.74
N THR A 115 25.14 -19.90 -20.57
CA THR A 115 26.58 -20.18 -20.29
C THR A 115 26.83 -21.06 -19.07
N ALA A 116 25.82 -21.76 -18.54
CA ALA A 116 25.95 -22.61 -17.34
C ALA A 116 26.21 -24.11 -17.63
N SER A 117 26.90 -24.44 -18.72
CA SER A 117 27.24 -25.83 -19.07
C SER A 117 28.73 -25.99 -19.40
N THR A 118 29.60 -25.88 -18.40
CA THR A 118 30.92 -26.53 -18.47
C THR A 118 31.39 -26.90 -17.06
N PRO A 119 31.73 -28.17 -16.78
CA PRO A 119 32.19 -28.58 -15.46
C PRO A 119 33.72 -28.54 -15.39
N GLN A 120 34.32 -27.65 -14.58
CA GLN A 120 35.50 -28.03 -13.78
C GLN A 120 35.98 -27.03 -12.71
N LYS A 121 36.15 -27.62 -11.51
CA LYS A 121 37.31 -27.56 -10.61
C LYS A 121 37.24 -26.65 -9.37
N VAL A 122 37.35 -27.37 -8.26
CA VAL A 122 37.42 -27.04 -6.84
C VAL A 122 38.40 -25.94 -6.41
N ALA A 123 37.96 -25.13 -5.45
CA ALA A 123 38.60 -24.82 -4.15
C ALA A 123 38.57 -23.32 -3.78
N SER A 124 37.63 -22.93 -2.91
CA SER A 124 37.88 -22.05 -1.75
C SER A 124 36.67 -22.09 -0.83
N SER A 125 36.81 -22.77 0.31
CA SER A 125 35.84 -22.80 1.40
C SER A 125 35.88 -21.48 2.18
N THR A 126 35.00 -20.56 1.81
CA THR A 126 34.41 -19.60 2.75
C THR A 126 32.93 -20.00 2.84
N PRO A 127 32.27 -20.06 4.00
CA PRO A 127 30.83 -20.24 4.03
C PRO A 127 30.20 -18.95 3.50
N SER A 128 30.14 -18.82 2.17
CA SER A 128 29.47 -17.71 1.55
C SER A 128 27.98 -17.91 1.82
N VAL A 129 27.38 -16.98 2.57
CA VAL A 129 25.92 -16.82 2.76
C VAL A 129 25.25 -16.38 1.43
N GLN A 130 25.77 -16.88 0.31
CA GLN A 130 25.41 -16.50 -1.04
C GLN A 130 24.67 -17.59 -1.80
N SER A 131 24.32 -18.72 -1.16
CA SER A 131 23.41 -19.64 -1.81
C SER A 131 22.08 -18.92 -2.04
N PRO A 132 21.58 -18.85 -3.30
CA PRO A 132 20.33 -18.17 -3.62
C PRO A 132 19.15 -18.75 -2.82
N ASP A 133 19.21 -20.03 -2.50
CA ASP A 133 18.21 -20.71 -1.66
C ASP A 133 18.21 -20.22 -0.21
N LEU A 134 19.37 -19.95 0.39
CA LEU A 134 19.42 -19.41 1.76
C LEU A 134 18.89 -17.98 1.79
N LYS A 135 19.22 -17.16 0.78
CA LYS A 135 18.66 -15.80 0.65
C LYS A 135 17.14 -15.83 0.51
N ARG A 136 16.59 -16.75 -0.29
CA ARG A 136 15.13 -16.96 -0.44
C ARG A 136 14.49 -17.37 0.88
N MET A 137 15.11 -18.31 1.60
CA MET A 137 14.60 -18.76 2.90
C MET A 137 14.59 -17.62 3.94
N ILE A 138 15.69 -16.85 4.01
CA ILE A 138 15.76 -15.68 4.90
C ILE A 138 14.70 -14.64 4.50
N ALA A 139 14.57 -14.32 3.21
CA ALA A 139 13.56 -13.38 2.73
C ALA A 139 12.14 -13.83 3.07
N LYS A 140 11.85 -15.14 2.95
CA LYS A 140 10.57 -15.73 3.32
C LYS A 140 10.29 -15.60 4.81
N VAL A 141 11.25 -15.96 5.67
CA VAL A 141 11.09 -15.87 7.13
C VAL A 141 10.93 -14.41 7.57
N VAL A 142 11.80 -13.51 7.09
CA VAL A 142 11.69 -12.06 7.40
C VAL A 142 10.34 -11.52 6.97
N ARG A 143 9.82 -11.93 5.82
CA ARG A 143 8.49 -11.49 5.34
C ARG A 143 7.37 -11.96 6.27
N GLN A 144 7.39 -13.23 6.67
CA GLN A 144 6.39 -13.79 7.58
C GLN A 144 6.34 -13.02 8.91
N GLU A 145 7.49 -12.52 9.39
CA GLU A 145 7.57 -11.70 10.61
C GLU A 145 7.18 -10.23 10.38
N VAL A 146 7.50 -9.65 9.22
CA VAL A 146 7.22 -8.23 8.90
C VAL A 146 5.76 -8.00 8.51
N GLN A 147 5.10 -8.98 7.89
CA GLN A 147 3.72 -8.92 7.44
C GLN A 147 2.73 -8.55 8.58
N PRO A 148 2.71 -9.23 9.74
CA PRO A 148 1.82 -8.87 10.84
C PRO A 148 2.11 -7.45 11.38
N LEU A 149 3.38 -7.05 11.43
CA LEU A 149 3.76 -5.70 11.87
C LEU A 149 3.25 -4.61 10.93
N ARG A 150 3.32 -4.83 9.60
CA ARG A 150 2.76 -3.87 8.62
C ARG A 150 1.25 -3.72 8.80
N LYS A 151 0.55 -4.83 9.03
CA LYS A 151 -0.90 -4.85 9.30
C LYS A 151 -1.24 -4.09 10.57
N GLU A 152 -0.48 -4.30 11.64
CA GLU A 152 -0.64 -3.60 12.90
C GLU A 152 -0.37 -2.09 12.76
N ILE A 153 0.70 -1.70 12.06
CA ILE A 153 1.01 -0.28 11.78
C ILE A 153 -0.12 0.37 10.98
N ALA A 154 -0.68 -0.33 9.99
CA ALA A 154 -1.78 0.19 9.21
C ALA A 154 -3.04 0.42 10.05
N SER A 155 -3.38 -0.52 10.94
CA SER A 155 -4.54 -0.37 11.84
C SER A 155 -4.32 0.73 12.91
N TYR A 156 -3.09 0.93 13.40
CA TYR A 156 -2.76 2.07 14.27
C TYR A 156 -2.88 3.41 13.56
N LYS A 157 -2.43 3.51 12.31
CA LYS A 157 -2.57 4.74 11.52
C LYS A 157 -4.02 5.14 11.31
N GLU A 158 -4.91 4.17 11.13
CA GLU A 158 -6.35 4.41 10.98
C GLU A 158 -6.95 5.07 12.23
N LYS A 159 -6.56 4.63 13.43
CA LYS A 159 -7.07 5.20 14.69
C LYS A 159 -6.60 6.63 14.96
N ASN A 160 -5.43 7.02 14.44
CA ASN A 160 -4.79 8.30 14.78
C ASN A 160 -5.16 9.47 13.85
N ASP A 161 -6.01 9.24 12.85
CA ASP A 161 -6.41 10.29 11.89
C ASP A 161 -7.30 11.35 12.53
N LEU A 162 -8.18 10.95 13.47
CA LEU A 162 -9.09 11.87 14.17
C LEU A 162 -8.36 12.99 14.92
N GLN A 163 -7.26 12.68 15.60
CA GLN A 163 -6.48 13.68 16.33
C GLN A 163 -5.83 14.70 15.38
N SER A 164 -5.41 14.24 14.20
CA SER A 164 -4.83 15.10 13.16
C SER A 164 -5.88 16.04 12.57
N ILE A 165 -7.09 15.54 12.30
CA ILE A 165 -8.23 16.34 11.83
C ILE A 165 -8.62 17.39 12.88
N LEU A 166 -8.81 17.00 14.14
CA LEU A 166 -9.16 17.92 15.22
C LEU A 166 -8.07 18.97 15.45
N GLY A 167 -6.80 18.56 15.37
CA GLY A 167 -5.65 19.47 15.44
C GLY A 167 -5.64 20.49 14.30
N GLY A 168 -5.91 20.05 13.06
CA GLY A 168 -6.03 20.93 11.90
C GLY A 168 -7.18 21.93 12.02
N ILE A 169 -8.37 21.48 12.45
CA ILE A 169 -9.52 22.36 12.72
C ILE A 169 -9.16 23.37 13.82
N GLY A 170 -8.55 22.91 14.91
CA GLY A 170 -8.09 23.76 16.01
C GLY A 170 -7.08 24.82 15.55
N TYR A 171 -6.18 24.47 14.65
CA TYR A 171 -5.21 25.42 14.07
C TYR A 171 -5.89 26.51 13.23
N ILE A 172 -6.85 26.13 12.38
CA ILE A 172 -7.62 27.08 11.56
C ILE A 172 -8.42 28.05 12.45
N LEU A 173 -9.15 27.51 13.43
CA LEU A 173 -9.94 28.33 14.36
C LEU A 173 -9.06 29.19 15.26
N GLY A 174 -7.91 28.66 15.71
CA GLY A 174 -6.95 29.38 16.54
C GLY A 174 -6.34 30.57 15.82
N LEU A 175 -5.80 30.37 14.60
CA LEU A 175 -5.22 31.45 13.81
C LEU A 175 -6.26 32.52 13.44
N THR A 176 -7.42 32.09 12.94
CA THR A 176 -8.49 33.04 12.58
C THR A 176 -8.98 33.80 13.81
N GLY A 177 -9.13 33.14 14.95
CA GLY A 177 -9.49 33.77 16.23
C GLY A 177 -8.48 34.84 16.67
N ILE A 178 -7.17 34.56 16.58
CA ILE A 178 -6.12 35.53 16.90
C ILE A 178 -6.19 36.74 15.97
N VAL A 179 -6.33 36.52 14.66
CA VAL A 179 -6.43 37.61 13.67
C VAL A 179 -7.65 38.50 13.96
N PHE A 180 -8.82 37.91 14.22
CA PHE A 180 -10.03 38.66 14.55
C PHE A 180 -9.91 39.40 15.88
N TYR A 181 -9.31 38.79 16.90
CA TYR A 181 -9.08 39.45 18.20
C TYR A 181 -8.21 40.71 18.05
N ILE A 182 -7.09 40.60 17.32
CA ILE A 182 -6.21 41.75 17.05
C ILE A 182 -6.94 42.81 16.22
N ALA A 183 -7.71 42.41 15.20
CA ALA A 183 -8.48 43.33 14.37
C ALA A 183 -9.56 44.08 15.16
N ALA A 184 -10.27 43.40 16.07
CA ALA A 184 -11.26 44.00 16.95
C ALA A 184 -10.62 45.05 17.89
N ARG A 185 -9.48 44.70 18.51
CA ARG A 185 -8.74 45.61 19.40
C ARG A 185 -8.23 46.86 18.68
N ARG A 186 -7.80 46.72 17.43
CA ARG A 186 -7.39 47.86 16.59
C ARG A 186 -8.55 48.80 16.24
N LYS A 187 -9.76 48.26 16.08
CA LYS A 187 -10.97 49.06 15.79
C LYS A 187 -11.44 49.84 17.01
N GLU A 188 -11.32 49.24 18.20
CA GLU A 188 -11.65 49.88 19.47
C GLU A 188 -10.76 51.11 19.74
N ASN A 189 -9.44 50.98 19.55
CA ASN A 189 -8.47 52.08 19.72
C ASN A 189 -8.59 53.21 18.68
N LYS A 190 -9.35 53.03 17.61
CA LYS A 190 -9.55 54.04 16.55
C LYS A 190 -10.84 54.85 16.75
N ASN A 191 -11.71 54.39 17.65
CA ASN A 191 -12.98 55.03 18.00
C ASN A 191 -12.94 55.76 19.35
N THR A 192 -11.77 55.83 19.98
CA THR A 192 -11.43 56.70 21.13
C THR A 192 -10.47 57.76 20.68
#